data_AF-A0A0R1XAX0-F1
#
_entry.id   AF-A0A0R1XAX0-F1
#
_cell.length_a   1.000
_cell.length_b   1.000
_cell.length_c   1.000
_cell.angle_alpha   90.00
_cell.angle_beta   90.00
_cell.angle_gamma   90.00
#
_symmetry.space_group_name_H-M   'P 1'
#
loop_
_entity.id
_entity.type
_entity.pdbx_description
1 polymer ?
#
loop_
_entity_poly.entity_id
_entity_poly.type
_entity_poly.pdbx_seq_one_letter_code
_entity_poly.pdbx_strand_id
1 'polypeptide(L)'
;MNNKKHRSREWLRWTAVVILLVISVCLIFNQQIKEHFVSSYRPNITRQIIQQNSKKKATYNYADVQDLNFQTVAKARAKKQPINIIGEITMPSAGMTIPIANGTNNTTLALAAGTMRPDMKMGKGNYALAGHNMANGSKILFSPLYYHAKVGQMVYITDLKWVYEYKLYQRKFIDPHQVEVVNDTQQPIITLITCNANGERRLMLRGYFVKSEPFKQAPSKVQKNFSTKYTTGRNS
;
A
#
# COMPACT_ATOMS: atom_id res chain seq x y z
N MET A 1 -44.93 -18.01 39.56
CA MET A 1 -43.80 -18.25 38.62
C MET A 1 -43.72 -17.24 37.45
N ASN A 2 -44.44 -16.11 37.45
CA ASN A 2 -44.56 -15.23 36.27
C ASN A 2 -43.52 -14.09 36.19
N ASN A 3 -42.84 -13.74 37.29
CA ASN A 3 -41.98 -12.54 37.36
C ASN A 3 -40.56 -12.74 36.77
N LYS A 4 -40.03 -13.98 36.79
CA LYS A 4 -38.71 -14.31 36.19
C LYS A 4 -38.73 -14.24 34.66
N LYS A 5 -39.87 -14.57 34.02
CA LYS A 5 -40.04 -14.60 32.56
C LYS A 5 -40.17 -13.20 31.94
N HIS A 6 -40.69 -12.23 32.70
CA HIS A 6 -40.75 -10.82 32.30
C HIS A 6 -39.37 -10.15 32.38
N ARG A 7 -38.68 -10.33 33.51
CA ARG A 7 -37.34 -9.75 33.76
C ARG A 7 -36.27 -10.28 32.79
N SER A 8 -36.36 -11.53 32.35
CA SER A 8 -35.46 -12.08 31.34
C SER A 8 -35.72 -11.52 29.93
N ARG A 9 -36.99 -11.29 29.55
CA ARG A 9 -37.35 -10.67 28.26
C ARG A 9 -36.94 -9.20 28.18
N GLU A 10 -37.03 -8.45 29.27
CA GLU A 10 -36.55 -7.07 29.32
C GLU A 10 -35.02 -6.98 29.25
N TRP A 11 -34.30 -7.88 29.93
CA TRP A 11 -32.84 -7.97 29.81
C TRP A 11 -32.41 -8.32 28.38
N LEU A 12 -33.03 -9.32 27.76
CA LEU A 12 -32.81 -9.66 26.35
C LEU A 12 -33.09 -8.48 25.41
N ARG A 13 -34.15 -7.70 25.67
CA ARG A 13 -34.48 -6.49 24.89
C ARG A 13 -33.38 -5.44 25.02
N TRP A 14 -32.91 -5.15 26.23
CA TRP A 14 -31.82 -4.20 26.44
C TRP A 14 -30.49 -4.69 25.86
N THR A 15 -30.18 -5.99 25.96
CA THR A 15 -29.02 -6.58 25.29
C THR A 15 -29.11 -6.42 23.77
N ALA A 16 -30.27 -6.67 23.17
CA ALA A 16 -30.47 -6.46 21.74
C ALA A 16 -30.32 -4.99 21.32
N VAL A 17 -30.86 -4.05 22.11
CA VAL A 17 -30.70 -2.60 21.88
C VAL A 17 -29.23 -2.19 21.97
N VAL A 18 -28.48 -2.67 22.97
CA VAL A 18 -27.05 -2.40 23.10
C VAL A 18 -26.28 -2.99 21.91
N ILE A 19 -26.59 -4.21 21.46
CA ILE A 19 -25.98 -4.81 20.28
C ILE A 19 -26.25 -3.96 19.03
N LEU A 20 -27.49 -3.51 18.82
CA LEU A 20 -27.85 -2.66 17.68
C LEU A 20 -27.15 -1.30 17.73
N LEU A 21 -26.99 -0.71 18.92
CA LEU A 21 -26.23 0.53 19.10
C LEU A 21 -24.75 0.33 18.78
N VAL A 22 -24.14 -0.77 19.25
CA VAL A 22 -22.75 -1.11 18.93
C VAL A 22 -22.57 -1.36 17.42
N ILE A 23 -23.49 -2.09 16.78
CA ILE A 23 -23.47 -2.29 15.32
C ILE A 23 -23.57 -0.95 14.59
N SER A 24 -24.49 -0.08 15.01
CA SER A 24 -24.67 1.25 14.40
C SER A 24 -23.40 2.11 14.53
N VAL A 25 -22.78 2.13 15.71
CA VAL A 25 -21.48 2.81 15.93
C VAL A 25 -20.40 2.22 15.00
N CYS A 26 -20.29 0.90 14.91
CA CYS A 26 -19.33 0.25 14.00
C CYS A 26 -19.57 0.60 12.53
N LEU A 27 -20.83 0.74 12.10
CA LEU A 27 -21.17 1.14 10.73
C LEU A 27 -20.82 2.61 10.47
N ILE A 28 -21.13 3.52 11.41
CA ILE A 28 -20.80 4.94 11.31
C ILE A 28 -19.27 5.14 11.23
N PHE A 29 -18.51 4.41 12.04
CA PHE A 29 -17.05 4.53 12.10
C PHE A 29 -16.27 3.56 11.19
N ASN A 30 -16.94 2.91 10.24
CA ASN A 30 -16.33 1.94 9.31
C ASN A 30 -15.05 2.48 8.64
N GLN A 31 -15.10 3.70 8.11
CA GLN A 31 -13.95 4.27 7.40
C GLN A 31 -12.77 4.51 8.34
N GLN A 32 -12.99 5.09 9.53
CA GLN A 32 -11.96 5.34 10.53
C GLN A 32 -11.32 4.04 11.01
N ILE A 33 -12.12 2.98 11.21
CA ILE A 33 -11.63 1.66 11.60
C ILE A 33 -10.73 1.08 10.49
N LYS A 34 -11.16 1.16 9.22
CA LYS A 34 -10.37 0.69 8.07
C LYS A 34 -9.03 1.44 7.97
N GLU A 35 -9.06 2.77 8.05
CA GLU A 35 -7.87 3.61 8.01
C GLU A 35 -6.91 3.30 9.17
N HIS A 36 -7.43 3.12 10.38
CA HIS A 36 -6.63 2.71 11.52
C HIS A 36 -5.97 1.34 11.32
N PHE A 37 -6.71 0.36 10.78
CA PHE A 37 -6.19 -0.98 10.53
C PHE A 37 -5.07 -1.00 9.48
N VAL A 38 -5.18 -0.21 8.42
CA VAL A 38 -4.11 -0.10 7.42
C VAL A 38 -2.94 0.71 7.96
N SER A 39 -3.20 1.87 8.58
CA SER A 39 -2.14 2.77 9.06
C SER A 39 -1.32 2.18 10.21
N SER A 40 -1.92 1.35 11.07
CA SER A 40 -1.23 0.64 12.16
C SER A 40 -0.44 -0.59 11.68
N TYR A 41 -0.49 -0.93 10.39
CA TYR A 41 0.37 -1.98 9.85
C TYR A 41 1.82 -1.51 9.84
N ARG A 42 2.64 -2.16 10.66
CA ARG A 42 4.05 -1.86 10.91
C ARG A 42 4.87 -3.16 10.84
N PRO A 43 5.01 -3.78 9.65
CA PRO A 43 5.81 -5.00 9.51
C PRO A 43 7.27 -4.73 9.88
N ASN A 44 7.94 -5.76 10.41
CA ASN A 44 9.40 -5.73 10.51
C ASN A 44 10.00 -6.03 9.13
N ILE A 45 10.75 -5.08 8.58
CA ILE A 45 11.36 -5.21 7.25
C ILE A 45 12.88 -5.31 7.44
N THR A 46 13.43 -6.50 7.19
CA THR A 46 14.87 -6.77 7.27
C THR A 46 15.42 -7.21 5.91
N ARG A 47 16.73 -7.09 5.72
CA ARG A 47 17.38 -7.53 4.47
C ARG A 47 17.18 -9.02 4.22
N GLN A 48 17.21 -9.83 5.27
CA GLN A 48 16.98 -11.27 5.22
C GLN A 48 15.55 -11.57 4.76
N ILE A 49 14.55 -10.87 5.30
CA ILE A 49 13.15 -11.01 4.88
C ILE A 49 12.99 -10.64 3.40
N ILE A 50 13.60 -9.54 2.96
CA ILE A 50 13.55 -9.11 1.55
C ILE A 50 14.15 -10.18 0.64
N GLN A 51 15.34 -10.70 0.96
CA GLN A 51 16.01 -11.74 0.16
C GLN A 51 15.23 -13.06 0.10
N GLN A 52 14.56 -13.44 1.19
CA GLN A 52 13.70 -14.62 1.22
C GLN A 52 12.43 -14.40 0.40
N ASN A 53 11.78 -13.24 0.57
CA ASN A 53 10.52 -12.91 -0.08
C ASN A 53 10.67 -12.66 -1.58
N SER A 54 11.83 -12.16 -2.03
CA SER A 54 12.10 -11.96 -3.46
C SER A 54 12.16 -13.27 -4.24
N LYS A 55 12.38 -14.41 -3.57
CA LYS A 55 12.39 -15.75 -4.18
C LYS A 55 11.03 -16.45 -4.13
N LYS A 56 10.08 -15.93 -3.35
CA LYS A 56 8.75 -16.54 -3.22
C LYS A 56 7.92 -16.27 -4.46
N LYS A 57 7.14 -17.28 -4.87
CA LYS A 57 6.14 -17.13 -5.92
C LYS A 57 5.12 -16.06 -5.50
N ALA A 58 4.67 -15.29 -6.48
CA ALA A 58 3.72 -14.21 -6.30
C ALA A 58 2.67 -14.24 -7.41
N THR A 59 1.49 -13.71 -7.14
CA THR A 59 0.41 -13.54 -8.11
C THR A 59 0.43 -12.12 -8.66
N TYR A 60 0.10 -11.98 -9.94
CA TYR A 60 0.09 -10.69 -10.65
C TYR A 60 -1.29 -10.46 -11.25
N ASN A 61 -2.29 -10.42 -10.38
CA ASN A 61 -3.68 -10.33 -10.78
C ASN A 61 -4.22 -8.96 -10.39
N TYR A 62 -3.89 -7.96 -11.20
CA TYR A 62 -4.35 -6.59 -10.99
C TYR A 62 -5.79 -6.38 -11.45
N ALA A 63 -6.23 -7.11 -12.49
CA ALA A 63 -7.58 -6.99 -13.05
C ALA A 63 -8.66 -7.37 -12.03
N ASP A 64 -8.39 -8.38 -11.20
CA ASP A 64 -9.34 -8.87 -10.18
C ASP A 64 -9.21 -8.12 -8.83
N VAL A 65 -8.45 -7.03 -8.79
CA VAL A 65 -8.32 -6.22 -7.57
C VAL A 65 -9.60 -5.41 -7.39
N GLN A 66 -10.31 -5.70 -6.29
CA GLN A 66 -11.54 -5.02 -5.91
C GLN A 66 -11.26 -3.81 -5.02
N ASP A 67 -12.27 -2.96 -4.85
CA ASP A 67 -12.22 -1.87 -3.89
C ASP A 67 -11.93 -2.37 -2.47
N LEU A 68 -11.14 -1.59 -1.75
CA LEU A 68 -10.64 -1.97 -0.44
C LEU A 68 -11.77 -1.95 0.60
N ASN A 69 -12.25 -3.13 0.99
CA ASN A 69 -13.22 -3.30 2.07
C ASN A 69 -12.56 -3.74 3.39
N PHE A 70 -13.27 -3.58 4.52
CA PHE A 70 -12.74 -3.92 5.85
C PHE A 70 -12.37 -5.40 5.98
N GLN A 71 -13.14 -6.31 5.37
CA GLN A 71 -12.87 -7.74 5.45
C GLN A 71 -11.54 -8.11 4.80
N THR A 72 -11.21 -7.52 3.64
CA THR A 72 -9.93 -7.71 2.95
C THR A 72 -8.78 -7.22 3.82
N VAL A 73 -8.89 -6.03 4.42
CA VAL A 73 -7.88 -5.48 5.33
C VAL A 73 -7.70 -6.37 6.56
N ALA A 74 -8.79 -6.81 7.19
CA ALA A 74 -8.76 -7.70 8.35
C ALA A 74 -8.12 -9.06 8.02
N LYS A 75 -8.47 -9.67 6.88
CA LYS A 75 -7.86 -10.92 6.40
C LYS A 75 -6.36 -10.77 6.15
N ALA A 76 -5.95 -9.66 5.54
CA ALA A 76 -4.53 -9.36 5.30
C ALA A 76 -3.76 -9.17 6.63
N ARG A 77 -4.37 -8.51 7.61
CA ARG A 77 -3.81 -8.30 8.95
C ARG A 77 -3.72 -9.57 9.79
N ALA A 78 -4.70 -10.47 9.68
CA ALA A 78 -4.77 -11.71 10.43
C ALA A 78 -3.71 -12.76 10.02
N LYS A 79 -2.74 -12.39 9.16
CA LYS A 79 -1.69 -13.27 8.61
C LYS A 79 -2.20 -14.55 7.94
N LYS A 80 -3.49 -14.60 7.55
CA LYS A 80 -4.05 -15.75 6.81
C LYS A 80 -3.39 -15.90 5.43
N GLN A 81 -2.79 -14.83 4.91
CA GLN A 81 -2.04 -14.80 3.66
C GLN A 81 -0.76 -13.96 3.86
N PRO A 82 0.44 -14.50 3.62
CA PRO A 82 1.68 -13.76 3.79
C PRO A 82 1.88 -12.71 2.68
N ILE A 83 2.25 -11.48 3.06
CA ILE A 83 2.67 -10.44 2.13
C ILE A 83 4.19 -10.53 1.98
N ASN A 84 4.65 -10.77 0.75
CA ASN A 84 6.06 -10.94 0.45
C ASN A 84 6.74 -9.57 0.29
N ILE A 85 7.00 -8.88 1.39
CA ILE A 85 7.68 -7.57 1.36
C ILE A 85 9.11 -7.73 0.82
N ILE A 86 9.45 -6.92 -0.18
CA ILE A 86 10.73 -6.91 -0.91
C ILE A 86 11.41 -5.53 -0.94
N GLY A 87 10.81 -4.53 -0.32
CA GLY A 87 11.38 -3.19 -0.28
C GLY A 87 10.43 -2.16 0.31
N GLU A 88 10.78 -0.89 0.10
CA GLU A 88 9.98 0.27 0.50
C GLU A 88 10.01 1.33 -0.61
N ILE A 89 8.93 2.10 -0.72
CA ILE A 89 8.83 3.29 -1.56
C ILE A 89 8.54 4.50 -0.67
N THR A 90 9.19 5.63 -0.95
CA THR A 90 8.86 6.92 -0.37
C THR A 90 8.80 8.02 -1.42
N MET A 91 7.86 8.93 -1.22
CA MET A 91 7.76 10.19 -1.95
C MET A 91 7.67 11.32 -0.91
N PRO A 92 8.81 11.91 -0.52
CA PRO A 92 8.88 12.84 0.62
C PRO A 92 7.95 14.05 0.46
N SER A 93 7.83 14.59 -0.75
CA SER A 93 6.96 15.73 -1.06
C SER A 93 5.46 15.43 -0.92
N ALA A 94 5.08 14.15 -0.94
CA ALA A 94 3.72 13.69 -0.72
C ALA A 94 3.50 13.13 0.70
N GLY A 95 4.53 13.14 1.56
CA GLY A 95 4.45 12.54 2.91
C GLY A 95 4.16 11.03 2.89
N MET A 96 4.52 10.35 1.80
CA MET A 96 4.18 8.95 1.58
C MET A 96 5.41 8.06 1.80
N THR A 97 5.28 7.06 2.67
CA THR A 97 6.19 5.91 2.76
C THR A 97 5.34 4.66 2.96
N ILE A 98 5.53 3.63 2.14
CA ILE A 98 4.87 2.32 2.28
C ILE A 98 5.78 1.16 1.86
N PRO A 99 5.50 -0.09 2.30
CA PRO A 99 6.24 -1.25 1.86
C PRO A 99 5.96 -1.55 0.37
N ILE A 100 6.94 -2.16 -0.30
CA ILE A 100 6.80 -2.79 -1.60
C ILE A 100 6.78 -4.30 -1.38
N ALA A 101 5.81 -4.98 -1.98
CA ALA A 101 5.65 -6.42 -1.92
C ALA A 101 5.68 -7.04 -3.31
N ASN A 102 6.15 -8.30 -3.35
CA ASN A 102 6.18 -9.08 -4.57
C ASN A 102 4.77 -9.56 -4.94
N GLY A 103 4.31 -9.18 -6.13
CA GLY A 103 2.99 -9.48 -6.67
C GLY A 103 1.95 -8.41 -6.42
N THR A 104 0.85 -8.53 -7.15
CA THR A 104 -0.35 -7.71 -7.06
C THR A 104 -1.56 -8.61 -6.85
N ASN A 105 -2.20 -8.46 -5.70
CA ASN A 105 -3.48 -9.08 -5.34
C ASN A 105 -4.15 -8.27 -4.23
N ASN A 106 -5.40 -8.59 -3.91
CA ASN A 106 -6.19 -7.88 -2.89
C ASN A 106 -5.50 -7.81 -1.51
N THR A 107 -4.84 -8.89 -1.06
CA THR A 107 -4.13 -8.92 0.22
C THR A 107 -2.91 -8.00 0.21
N THR A 108 -2.10 -8.06 -0.85
CA THR A 108 -0.92 -7.22 -1.00
C THR A 108 -1.28 -5.75 -1.05
N LEU A 109 -2.22 -5.39 -1.95
CA LEU A 109 -2.58 -4.00 -2.17
C LEU A 109 -3.32 -3.36 -1.00
N ALA A 110 -3.93 -4.17 -0.13
CA ALA A 110 -4.53 -3.69 1.12
C ALA A 110 -3.51 -3.07 2.09
N LEU A 111 -2.23 -3.45 2.02
CA LEU A 111 -1.22 -3.10 3.03
C LEU A 111 0.12 -2.61 2.45
N ALA A 112 0.37 -2.77 1.15
CA ALA A 112 1.63 -2.43 0.48
C ALA A 112 1.41 -2.01 -0.98
N ALA A 113 2.44 -1.43 -1.60
CA ALA A 113 2.53 -1.37 -3.06
C ALA A 113 2.91 -2.76 -3.60
N GLY A 114 2.25 -3.20 -4.66
CA GLY A 114 2.53 -4.48 -5.31
C GLY A 114 3.30 -4.33 -6.62
N THR A 115 4.25 -5.23 -6.88
CA THR A 115 4.91 -5.32 -8.18
C THR A 115 3.94 -5.84 -9.26
N MET A 116 3.93 -5.21 -10.44
CA MET A 116 3.00 -5.54 -11.52
C MET A 116 3.51 -6.60 -12.51
N ARG A 117 4.81 -6.93 -12.49
CA ARG A 117 5.41 -8.01 -13.29
C ARG A 117 6.47 -8.80 -12.51
N PRO A 118 6.72 -10.08 -12.83
CA PRO A 118 7.65 -10.94 -12.09
C PRO A 118 9.14 -10.68 -12.33
N ASP A 119 9.49 -10.06 -13.45
CA ASP A 119 10.86 -9.90 -13.95
C ASP A 119 11.54 -8.58 -13.50
N MET A 120 10.78 -7.70 -12.82
CA MET A 120 11.23 -6.35 -12.51
C MET A 120 12.40 -6.31 -11.53
N LYS A 121 13.34 -5.40 -11.78
CA LYS A 121 14.50 -5.14 -10.94
C LYS A 121 14.60 -3.63 -10.69
N MET A 122 14.83 -3.23 -9.44
CA MET A 122 14.99 -1.81 -9.11
C MET A 122 16.16 -1.21 -9.90
N GLY A 123 16.00 0.01 -10.42
CA GLY A 123 16.98 0.68 -11.27
C GLY A 123 17.13 0.13 -12.70
N LYS A 124 16.30 -0.83 -13.13
CA LYS A 124 16.33 -1.39 -14.48
C LYS A 124 14.94 -1.43 -15.10
N GLY A 125 14.90 -1.19 -16.41
CA GLY A 125 13.67 -1.21 -17.21
C GLY A 125 12.51 -0.46 -16.56
N ASN A 126 11.29 -0.94 -16.74
CA ASN A 126 10.12 -0.33 -16.12
C ASN A 126 9.78 -1.00 -14.80
N TYR A 127 10.13 -0.36 -13.68
CA TYR A 127 9.73 -0.79 -12.35
C TYR A 127 8.32 -0.29 -12.02
N ALA A 128 7.31 -1.12 -12.31
CA ALA A 128 5.90 -0.78 -12.19
C ALA A 128 5.29 -1.22 -10.86
N LEU A 129 4.69 -0.29 -10.12
CA LEU A 129 4.05 -0.52 -8.83
C LEU A 129 2.58 -0.09 -8.86
N ALA A 130 1.71 -0.92 -8.28
CA ALA A 130 0.32 -0.58 -8.03
C ALA A 130 0.05 -0.39 -6.52
N GLY A 131 -0.90 0.48 -6.18
CA GLY A 131 -1.36 0.68 -4.81
C GLY A 131 -2.76 1.30 -4.77
N HIS A 132 -3.54 0.99 -3.73
CA HIS A 132 -4.87 1.58 -3.58
C HIS A 132 -4.82 3.08 -3.28
N ASN A 133 -5.80 3.79 -3.82
CA ASN A 133 -6.22 5.12 -3.38
C ASN A 133 -7.51 4.95 -2.57
N MET A 134 -7.49 5.33 -1.30
CA MET A 134 -8.63 5.25 -0.39
C MET A 134 -9.58 6.46 -0.51
N ALA A 135 -9.33 7.34 -1.49
CA ALA A 135 -10.07 8.58 -1.75
C ALA A 135 -10.06 9.56 -0.56
N ASN A 136 -10.86 10.62 -0.66
CA ASN A 136 -11.15 11.61 0.41
C ASN A 136 -9.92 12.18 1.13
N GLY A 137 -8.82 12.41 0.40
CA GLY A 137 -7.60 12.99 0.97
C GLY A 137 -6.86 12.08 1.96
N SER A 138 -7.13 10.77 1.92
CA SER A 138 -6.46 9.79 2.78
C SER A 138 -4.94 9.89 2.67
N LYS A 139 -4.24 9.69 3.80
CA LYS A 139 -2.77 9.66 3.87
C LYS A 139 -2.19 8.24 3.72
N ILE A 140 -3.03 7.28 3.33
CA ILE A 140 -2.73 5.85 3.36
C ILE A 140 -2.43 5.33 1.94
N LEU A 141 -1.50 4.39 1.84
CA LEU A 141 -1.10 3.74 0.57
C LEU A 141 -0.72 4.78 -0.50
N PHE A 142 -1.26 4.67 -1.71
CA PHE A 142 -0.98 5.58 -2.83
C PHE A 142 -1.94 6.77 -2.90
N SER A 143 -2.90 6.89 -1.97
CA SER A 143 -3.81 8.04 -1.90
C SER A 143 -3.10 9.40 -1.95
N PRO A 144 -1.96 9.63 -1.24
CA PRO A 144 -1.24 10.90 -1.34
C PRO A 144 -0.72 11.24 -2.74
N LEU A 145 -0.43 10.23 -3.58
CA LEU A 145 0.03 10.45 -4.95
C LEU A 145 -1.04 11.14 -5.78
N TYR A 146 -2.32 10.82 -5.54
CA TYR A 146 -3.43 11.42 -6.27
C TYR A 146 -3.50 12.94 -6.07
N TYR A 147 -3.37 13.38 -4.82
CA TYR A 147 -3.56 14.78 -4.43
C TYR A 147 -2.28 15.62 -4.47
N HIS A 148 -1.11 15.02 -4.28
CA HIS A 148 0.14 15.78 -4.04
C HIS A 148 1.25 15.53 -5.06
N ALA A 149 1.18 14.46 -5.86
CA ALA A 149 2.23 14.19 -6.84
C ALA A 149 2.17 15.15 -8.03
N LYS A 150 3.33 15.73 -8.36
CA LYS A 150 3.55 16.65 -9.48
C LYS A 150 4.82 16.26 -10.23
N VAL A 151 4.85 16.60 -11.52
CA VAL A 151 6.07 16.49 -12.34
C VAL A 151 7.21 17.27 -11.68
N GLY A 152 8.43 16.73 -11.76
CA GLY A 152 9.64 17.26 -11.16
C GLY A 152 9.94 16.75 -9.75
N GLN A 153 8.99 16.13 -9.05
CA GLN A 153 9.19 15.60 -7.71
C GLN A 153 9.94 14.26 -7.71
N MET A 154 10.62 13.97 -6.60
CA MET A 154 11.44 12.77 -6.44
C MET A 154 10.65 11.62 -5.81
N VAL A 155 10.88 10.42 -6.33
CA VAL A 155 10.43 9.15 -5.78
C VAL A 155 11.66 8.30 -5.49
N TYR A 156 11.68 7.65 -4.33
CA TYR A 156 12.78 6.79 -3.91
C TYR A 156 12.23 5.41 -3.59
N ILE A 157 12.93 4.38 -4.05
CA ILE A 157 12.66 2.99 -3.64
C ILE A 157 13.92 2.37 -3.04
N THR A 158 13.76 1.40 -2.18
CA THR A 158 14.89 0.69 -1.56
C THR A 158 14.59 -0.77 -1.32
N ASP A 159 15.63 -1.59 -1.49
CA ASP A 159 15.70 -3.00 -1.08
C ASP A 159 16.43 -3.16 0.27
N LEU A 160 16.55 -2.07 1.04
CA LEU A 160 17.36 -1.90 2.27
C LEU A 160 18.89 -1.97 2.08
N LYS A 161 19.38 -2.31 0.88
CA LYS A 161 20.80 -2.30 0.53
C LYS A 161 21.16 -1.03 -0.25
N TRP A 162 20.35 -0.71 -1.25
CA TRP A 162 20.49 0.43 -2.15
C TRP A 162 19.24 1.32 -2.08
N VAL A 163 19.43 2.60 -2.35
CA VAL A 163 18.37 3.56 -2.63
C VAL A 163 18.44 3.89 -4.11
N TYR A 164 17.31 3.82 -4.79
CA TYR A 164 17.16 4.11 -6.20
C TYR A 164 16.30 5.37 -6.33
N GLU A 165 16.84 6.38 -6.99
CA GLU A 165 16.21 7.68 -7.15
C GLU A 165 15.56 7.81 -8.52
N TYR A 166 14.34 8.32 -8.53
CA TYR A 166 13.59 8.62 -9.74
C TYR A 166 13.00 10.02 -9.67
N LYS A 167 12.91 10.70 -10.81
CA LYS A 167 12.28 12.03 -10.91
C LYS A 167 11.08 11.97 -11.85
N LEU A 168 9.92 12.37 -11.34
CA LEU A 168 8.67 12.32 -12.08
C LEU A 168 8.72 13.25 -13.30
N TYR A 169 8.37 12.73 -14.47
CA TYR A 169 8.26 13.50 -15.71
C TYR A 169 6.85 13.47 -16.31
N GLN A 170 5.99 12.54 -15.86
CA GLN A 170 4.64 12.41 -16.38
C GLN A 170 3.63 12.15 -15.27
N ARG A 171 2.48 12.83 -15.37
CA ARG A 171 1.27 12.57 -14.59
C ARG A 171 0.09 12.54 -15.55
N LYS A 172 -0.59 11.40 -15.65
CA LYS A 172 -1.67 11.21 -16.63
C LYS A 172 -2.77 10.33 -16.05
N PHE A 173 -4.03 10.67 -16.36
CA PHE A 173 -5.14 9.75 -16.16
C PHE A 173 -5.27 8.83 -17.37
N ILE A 174 -5.27 7.52 -17.14
CA ILE A 174 -5.33 6.47 -18.16
C ILE A 174 -6.58 5.63 -17.96
N ASP A 175 -6.96 4.89 -18.99
CA ASP A 175 -8.04 3.90 -18.90
C ASP A 175 -7.57 2.69 -18.06
N PRO A 176 -8.43 2.07 -17.23
CA PRO A 176 -8.06 0.90 -16.42
C PRO A 176 -7.54 -0.30 -17.23
N HIS A 177 -7.92 -0.41 -18.50
CA HIS A 177 -7.52 -1.49 -19.41
C HIS A 177 -6.21 -1.23 -20.15
N GLN A 178 -5.58 -0.05 -19.98
CA GLN A 178 -4.27 0.26 -20.55
C GLN A 178 -3.13 -0.46 -19.81
N VAL A 179 -3.07 -1.79 -19.96
CA VAL A 179 -2.10 -2.67 -19.30
C VAL A 179 -0.69 -2.53 -19.87
N GLU A 180 -0.55 -2.09 -21.12
CA GLU A 180 0.73 -1.89 -21.80
C GLU A 180 1.61 -0.85 -21.13
N VAL A 181 1.05 0.03 -20.29
CA VAL A 181 1.81 1.04 -19.54
C VAL A 181 2.81 0.42 -18.57
N VAL A 182 2.59 -0.84 -18.19
CA VAL A 182 3.48 -1.61 -17.33
C VAL A 182 4.45 -2.46 -18.13
N ASN A 183 4.50 -2.42 -19.46
CA ASN A 183 5.49 -3.20 -20.20
C ASN A 183 6.91 -2.76 -19.86
N ASP A 184 7.86 -3.68 -20.01
CA ASP A 184 9.27 -3.36 -19.76
C ASP A 184 9.79 -2.33 -20.78
N THR A 185 10.80 -1.58 -20.38
CA THR A 185 11.39 -0.51 -21.20
C THR A 185 12.91 -0.66 -21.25
N GLN A 186 13.53 -0.18 -22.34
CA GLN A 186 14.99 -0.16 -22.42
C GLN A 186 15.60 0.82 -21.40
N GLN A 187 15.00 2.01 -21.29
CA GLN A 187 15.44 3.01 -20.32
C GLN A 187 14.85 2.72 -18.93
N PRO A 188 15.64 2.85 -17.85
CA PRO A 188 15.13 2.66 -16.51
C PRO A 188 14.14 3.75 -16.09
N ILE A 189 12.91 3.34 -15.80
CA ILE A 189 11.83 4.20 -15.31
C ILE A 189 11.12 3.55 -14.12
N ILE A 190 10.38 4.36 -13.37
CA ILE A 190 9.38 3.90 -12.42
C ILE A 190 8.00 4.28 -12.94
N THR A 191 7.05 3.34 -12.87
CA THR A 191 5.63 3.60 -13.17
C THR A 191 4.82 3.34 -11.91
N LEU A 192 4.07 4.34 -11.44
CA LEU A 192 3.18 4.21 -10.29
C LEU A 192 1.74 4.29 -10.75
N ILE A 193 0.93 3.28 -10.41
CA ILE A 193 -0.47 3.17 -10.78
C ILE A 193 -1.35 3.17 -9.53
N THR A 194 -2.36 4.04 -9.51
CA THR A 194 -3.40 4.04 -8.48
C THR A 194 -4.76 4.40 -9.06
N CYS A 195 -5.85 4.10 -8.35
CA CYS A 195 -7.19 4.48 -8.79
C CYS A 195 -7.40 6.01 -8.66
N ASN A 196 -8.19 6.60 -9.56
CA ASN A 196 -8.75 7.93 -9.32
C ASN A 196 -9.79 7.89 -8.19
N ALA A 197 -10.31 9.05 -7.79
CA ALA A 197 -11.21 9.17 -6.63
C ALA A 197 -12.46 8.27 -6.71
N ASN A 198 -12.98 8.00 -7.93
CA ASN A 198 -14.20 7.23 -8.15
C ASN A 198 -13.94 5.83 -8.76
N GLY A 199 -12.68 5.42 -8.91
CA GLY A 199 -12.32 4.11 -9.49
C GLY A 199 -12.40 3.98 -11.02
N GLU A 200 -13.04 4.91 -11.73
CA GLU A 200 -13.26 4.87 -13.19
C GLU A 200 -11.99 4.98 -14.04
N ARG A 201 -10.96 5.68 -13.55
CA ARG A 201 -9.69 5.87 -14.26
C ARG A 201 -8.53 5.49 -13.36
N ARG A 202 -7.36 5.30 -13.96
CA ARG A 202 -6.11 5.13 -13.20
C ARG A 202 -5.29 6.40 -13.31
N LEU A 203 -4.74 6.85 -12.18
CA LEU A 203 -3.66 7.80 -12.18
C LEU A 203 -2.36 7.03 -12.44
N MET A 204 -1.68 7.39 -13.52
CA MET A 204 -0.34 6.97 -13.85
C MET A 204 0.64 8.10 -13.59
N LEU A 205 1.70 7.78 -12.84
CA LEU A 205 2.89 8.61 -12.71
C LEU A 205 4.07 7.88 -13.31
N ARG A 206 4.91 8.58 -14.08
CA ARG A 206 6.20 8.05 -14.53
C ARG A 206 7.35 8.93 -14.10
N GLY A 207 8.45 8.29 -13.72
CA GLY A 207 9.71 8.96 -13.40
C GLY A 207 10.89 8.30 -14.07
N TYR A 208 11.85 9.09 -14.53
CA TYR A 208 13.11 8.59 -15.06
C TYR A 208 14.05 8.27 -13.90
N PHE A 209 14.83 7.20 -14.04
CA PHE A 209 15.89 6.88 -13.09
C PHE A 209 16.97 7.97 -13.10
N VAL A 210 17.43 8.35 -11.92
CA VAL A 210 18.47 9.38 -11.73
C VAL A 210 19.79 8.72 -11.34
N LYS A 211 19.78 7.95 -10.24
CA LYS A 211 20.95 7.23 -9.74
C LYS A 211 20.54 6.17 -8.72
N SER A 212 21.49 5.33 -8.36
CA SER A 212 21.40 4.46 -7.19
C SER A 212 22.63 4.58 -6.33
N GLU A 213 22.46 4.52 -5.01
CA GLU A 213 23.56 4.55 -4.05
C GLU A 213 23.30 3.61 -2.87
N PRO A 214 24.34 3.14 -2.17
CA PRO A 214 24.16 2.36 -0.95
C PRO A 214 23.28 3.12 0.04
N PHE A 215 22.38 2.44 0.75
CA PHE A 215 21.42 3.10 1.65
C PHE A 215 22.10 4.04 2.66
N LYS A 216 23.28 3.66 3.16
CA LYS A 216 24.07 4.45 4.12
C LYS A 216 24.60 5.77 3.54
N GLN A 217 24.72 5.86 2.21
CA GLN A 217 25.23 7.05 1.49
C GLN A 217 24.10 7.98 1.03
N ALA A 218 22.87 7.46 0.93
CA ALA A 218 21.70 8.25 0.53
C ALA A 218 21.48 9.47 1.45
N PRO A 219 20.86 10.56 0.96
CA PRO A 219 20.63 11.76 1.78
C PRO A 219 19.91 11.44 3.10
N SER A 220 20.34 12.04 4.21
CA SER A 220 19.80 11.75 5.55
C SER A 220 18.29 11.92 5.65
N LYS A 221 17.72 12.88 4.90
CA LYS A 221 16.26 13.07 4.81
C LYS A 221 15.56 11.85 4.20
N VAL A 222 16.13 11.24 3.17
CA VAL A 222 15.62 10.03 2.52
C VAL A 222 15.72 8.84 3.47
N GLN A 223 16.88 8.65 4.11
CA GLN A 223 17.07 7.60 5.12
C GLN A 223 16.03 7.73 6.26
N LYS A 224 15.81 8.95 6.76
CA LYS A 224 14.82 9.23 7.81
C LYS A 224 13.39 8.89 7.36
N ASN A 225 13.02 9.20 6.11
CA ASN A 225 11.69 8.88 5.60
C ASN A 225 11.42 7.37 5.51
N PHE A 226 12.44 6.55 5.25
CA PHE A 226 12.34 5.10 5.28
C PHE A 226 12.36 4.53 6.72
N SER A 227 13.03 5.19 7.66
CA SER A 227 13.17 4.71 9.05
C SER A 227 12.07 5.16 10.01
N THR A 228 11.31 6.19 9.67
CA THR A 228 10.29 6.76 10.58
C THR A 228 9.02 5.95 10.68
N LYS A 229 8.66 5.18 9.65
CA LYS A 229 7.35 4.54 9.58
C LYS A 229 7.36 3.03 9.78
N TYR A 230 8.46 2.34 9.56
CA TYR A 230 8.53 0.88 9.67
C TYR A 230 9.71 0.46 10.54
N THR A 231 9.48 -0.48 11.45
CA THR A 231 10.57 -1.12 12.17
C THR A 231 11.39 -1.89 11.16
N THR A 232 12.64 -1.50 11.02
CA THR A 232 13.52 -2.11 10.05
C THR A 232 14.70 -2.66 10.80
N GLY A 233 15.07 -3.91 10.52
CA GLY A 233 16.22 -4.59 11.14
C GLY A 233 17.55 -4.03 10.63
N ARG A 234 17.67 -2.70 10.53
CA ARG A 234 18.84 -1.97 10.02
C ARG A 234 19.95 -1.84 11.08
N ASN A 235 19.63 -2.12 12.35
CA ASN A 235 20.55 -2.07 13.50
C ASN A 235 21.14 -3.45 13.88
N SER A 236 20.94 -4.47 13.04
CA SER A 236 21.45 -5.83 13.24
C SER A 236 22.33 -6.26 12.07
#